data_AF-A0A1V5KU45-F1
#
_entry.id   AF-A0A1V5KU45-F1
#
_cell.length_a   1.000
_cell.length_b   1.000
_cell.length_c   1.000
_cell.angle_alpha   90.00
_cell.angle_beta   90.00
_cell.angle_gamma   90.00
#
_symmetry.space_group_name_H-M   'P 1'
#
loop_
_entity.id
_entity.type
_entity.pdbx_description
1 polymer ?
#
loop_
_entity_poly.entity_id
_entity_poly.type
_entity_poly.pdbx_seq_one_letter_code
_entity_poly.pdbx_strand_id
1 'polypeptide(L)'
;MLARWPQWSTRRYEELPLEEHVGLGISMQWQGQEVYLGLRAGSGLEGNPRDTVFVRGDAVLGVFRFKESVRNDARSAVERLLQSGYRVWVLSGDKKSKVEAMTRSLGLPDDHGFAEMSPDAKAAWISREGFGPALMIGDGANDALAFERARCRATPVLGQGLLEGQADYYFLGRGIDGVCEVFELTRVRRSVLLQLFGITLTYNAAAVSMALAGWMSPLVAAVLMPLSSIVTVSWASFSGRFRSRVSIQRS
;
A
#
# COMPACT_ATOMS: atom_id res chain seq x y z
N MET A 1 3.30 -26.70 28.85
CA MET A 1 3.25 -25.97 30.13
C MET A 1 3.27 -24.48 29.79
N LEU A 2 2.09 -23.88 29.64
CA LEU A 2 1.95 -22.48 29.20
C LEU A 2 2.39 -21.57 30.34
N ALA A 3 3.42 -20.76 30.12
CA ALA A 3 3.85 -19.75 31.08
C ALA A 3 2.67 -18.82 31.39
N ARG A 4 2.20 -18.82 32.64
CA ARG A 4 1.22 -17.85 33.13
C ARG A 4 1.91 -16.50 33.13
N TRP A 5 1.50 -15.62 32.22
CA TRP A 5 1.90 -14.22 32.25
C TRP A 5 1.35 -13.56 33.53
N PRO A 6 2.13 -12.73 34.26
CA PRO A 6 1.66 -12.06 35.45
C PRO A 6 0.46 -11.15 35.14
N GLN A 7 -0.48 -11.03 36.09
CA GLN A 7 -1.56 -10.04 36.01
C GLN A 7 -0.94 -8.63 36.06
N TRP A 8 -0.91 -7.94 34.93
CA TRP A 8 -0.51 -6.54 34.86
C TRP A 8 -1.64 -5.69 35.46
N SER A 9 -1.31 -4.87 36.46
CA SER A 9 -2.20 -3.78 36.87
C SER A 9 -1.93 -2.62 35.92
N THR A 10 -2.85 -2.32 35.00
CA THR A 10 -2.87 -1.02 34.31
C THR A 10 -3.41 0.03 35.27
N ARG A 11 -2.67 0.35 36.33
CA ARG A 11 -2.81 1.67 36.94
C ARG A 11 -2.14 2.64 35.96
N ARG A 12 -2.93 3.52 35.33
CA ARG A 12 -2.38 4.70 34.67
C ARG A 12 -1.70 5.52 35.75
N TYR A 13 -0.37 5.49 35.79
CA TYR A 13 0.38 6.43 36.59
C TYR A 13 0.55 7.69 35.74
N GLU A 14 -0.43 8.59 35.81
CA GLU A 14 -0.42 9.88 35.09
C GLU A 14 0.68 10.85 35.61
N GLU A 15 1.46 10.44 36.62
CA GLU A 15 2.47 11.28 37.29
C GLU A 15 3.74 10.50 37.66
N LEU A 16 4.29 9.67 36.75
CA LEU A 16 5.67 9.21 36.94
C LEU A 16 6.62 10.36 36.53
N PRO A 17 7.57 10.77 37.39
CA PRO A 17 8.58 11.76 37.04
C PRO A 17 9.54 11.15 36.03
N LEU A 18 9.14 11.24 34.76
CA LEU A 18 9.82 10.65 33.63
C LEU A 18 10.62 11.76 32.94
N GLU A 19 11.91 11.57 32.82
CA GLU A 19 12.81 12.49 32.13
C GLU A 19 13.08 11.96 30.73
N GLU A 20 12.73 12.75 29.72
CA GLU A 20 12.99 12.41 28.32
C GLU A 20 14.35 12.95 27.88
N HIS A 21 15.21 12.05 27.42
CA HIS A 21 16.49 12.35 26.81
C HIS A 21 16.32 12.33 25.30
N VAL A 22 16.21 13.52 24.69
CA VAL A 22 15.90 13.68 23.26
C VAL A 22 16.84 12.82 22.39
N GLY A 23 16.25 11.90 21.62
CA GLY A 23 16.98 11.02 20.71
C GLY A 23 17.74 9.88 21.39
N LEU A 24 17.69 9.76 22.71
CA LEU A 24 18.35 8.69 23.48
C LEU A 24 17.33 7.77 24.16
N GLY A 25 16.33 8.30 24.86
CA GLY A 25 15.33 7.47 25.53
C GLY A 25 14.69 8.18 26.72
N ILE A 26 14.21 7.40 27.67
CA ILE A 26 13.53 7.89 28.87
C ILE A 26 14.16 7.32 30.13
N SER A 27 14.26 8.12 31.18
CA SER A 27 14.66 7.68 32.52
C SER A 27 13.61 8.03 33.56
N MET A 28 13.61 7.30 34.68
CA MET A 28 12.82 7.65 35.86
C MET A 28 13.50 7.10 37.12
N GLN A 29 13.16 7.66 38.28
CA GLN A 29 13.52 7.07 39.57
C GLN A 29 12.41 6.11 40.03
N TRP A 30 12.76 4.83 40.24
CA TRP A 30 11.83 3.81 40.72
C TRP A 30 12.43 3.04 41.90
N GLN A 31 11.76 3.09 43.06
CA GLN A 31 12.20 2.41 44.28
C GLN A 31 13.66 2.74 44.68
N GLY A 32 14.07 4.00 44.50
CA GLY A 32 15.43 4.47 44.83
C GLY A 32 16.52 4.05 43.85
N GLN A 33 16.17 3.50 42.69
CA GLN A 33 17.10 3.21 41.60
C GLN A 33 16.65 3.90 40.32
N GLU A 34 17.63 4.38 39.55
CA GLU A 34 17.37 4.88 38.22
C GLU A 34 16.98 3.72 37.29
N VAL A 35 15.91 3.94 36.53
CA VAL A 35 15.44 3.03 35.49
C VAL A 35 15.53 3.77 34.16
N TYR A 36 16.20 3.19 33.18
CA TYR A 36 16.40 3.76 31.86
C TYR A 36 15.87 2.82 30.77
N LEU A 37 15.13 3.37 29.81
CA LEU A 37 14.70 2.69 28.60
C LEU A 37 15.05 3.55 27.38
N GLY A 38 16.02 3.10 26.58
CA GLY A 38 16.51 3.90 25.46
C GLY A 38 17.68 3.25 24.73
N LEU A 39 18.30 3.99 23.82
CA LEU A 39 19.54 3.60 23.16
C LEU A 39 20.64 3.35 24.20
N ARG A 40 21.39 2.27 24.04
CA ARG A 40 22.54 1.97 24.90
C ARG A 40 23.55 3.12 24.95
N ALA A 41 23.69 3.87 23.86
CA ALA A 41 24.52 5.08 23.82
C ALA A 41 24.17 6.10 24.92
N GLY A 42 22.90 6.19 25.32
CA GLY A 42 22.43 7.07 26.38
C GLY A 42 22.46 6.46 27.78
N SER A 43 22.72 5.15 27.92
CA SER A 43 22.75 4.47 29.21
C SER A 43 24.14 4.46 29.88
N GLY A 44 25.19 4.89 29.17
CA GLY A 44 26.57 4.83 29.65
C GLY A 44 27.17 3.42 29.79
N LEU A 45 26.46 2.38 29.32
CA LEU A 45 26.91 0.98 29.42
C LEU A 45 27.63 0.53 28.16
N GLU A 46 28.65 -0.32 28.32
CA GLU A 46 29.39 -0.90 27.19
C GLU A 46 28.51 -1.80 26.30
N GLY A 47 28.79 -1.84 25.00
CA GLY A 47 28.12 -2.71 24.03
C GLY A 47 27.76 -2.00 22.71
N ASN A 48 26.85 -2.58 21.93
CA ASN A 48 26.41 -1.96 20.67
C ASN A 48 25.55 -0.71 20.96
N PRO A 49 25.99 0.50 20.55
CA PRO A 49 25.28 1.75 20.86
C PRO A 49 23.89 1.84 20.23
N ARG A 50 23.58 1.01 19.22
CA ARG A 50 22.26 0.97 18.56
C ARG A 50 21.26 0.02 19.21
N ASP A 51 21.69 -0.79 20.17
CA ASP A 51 20.78 -1.65 20.92
C ASP A 51 19.92 -0.77 21.83
N THR A 52 18.61 -1.01 21.87
CA THR A 52 17.75 -0.42 22.90
C THR A 52 17.86 -1.25 24.16
N VAL A 53 18.12 -0.64 25.29
CA VAL A 53 18.33 -1.31 26.58
C VAL A 53 17.28 -0.88 27.58
N PHE A 54 16.87 -1.84 28.42
CA PHE A 54 16.13 -1.57 29.65
C PHE A 54 17.07 -1.85 30.82
N VAL A 55 17.31 -0.82 31.63
CA VAL A 55 18.36 -0.79 32.65
C VAL A 55 17.74 -0.36 33.98
N ARG A 56 18.23 -0.95 35.07
CA ARG A 56 17.90 -0.53 36.45
C ARG A 56 19.20 -0.47 37.27
N GLY A 57 19.61 0.73 37.67
CA GLY A 57 20.96 0.98 38.18
C GLY A 57 22.00 0.54 37.14
N ASP A 58 22.96 -0.31 37.53
CA ASP A 58 23.96 -0.86 36.61
C ASP A 58 23.52 -2.16 35.91
N ALA A 59 22.33 -2.67 36.22
CA ALA A 59 21.85 -3.96 35.71
C ALA A 59 21.07 -3.79 34.41
N VAL A 60 21.54 -4.43 33.33
CA VAL A 60 20.77 -4.57 32.08
C VAL A 60 19.70 -5.63 32.26
N LEU A 61 18.44 -5.19 32.34
CA LEU A 61 17.27 -6.06 32.47
C LEU A 61 16.81 -6.62 31.12
N GLY A 62 17.12 -5.92 30.02
CA GLY A 62 16.75 -6.36 28.68
C GLY A 62 17.51 -5.63 27.58
N VAL A 63 17.71 -6.34 26.46
CA VAL A 63 18.29 -5.77 25.24
C VAL A 63 17.35 -6.07 24.08
N PHE A 64 16.88 -5.01 23.43
CA PHE A 64 15.96 -5.05 22.31
C PHE A 64 16.72 -4.66 21.04
N ARG A 65 16.65 -5.53 20.04
CA ARG A 65 17.21 -5.27 18.71
C ARG A 65 16.07 -5.24 17.72
N PHE A 66 15.87 -4.08 17.12
CA PHE A 66 14.86 -3.88 16.10
C PHE A 66 15.49 -4.14 14.74
N LYS A 67 14.84 -4.98 13.95
CA LYS A 67 15.16 -5.18 12.55
C LYS A 67 13.95 -4.73 11.75
N GLU A 68 14.17 -3.78 10.85
CA GLU A 68 13.15 -3.46 9.85
C GLU A 68 13.07 -4.59 8.83
N SER A 69 11.85 -5.01 8.53
CA SER A 69 11.55 -6.03 7.53
C SER A 69 10.44 -5.53 6.62
N VAL A 70 10.51 -5.94 5.35
CA VAL A 70 9.38 -5.78 4.44
C VAL A 70 8.17 -6.56 4.95
N ARG A 71 6.97 -6.16 4.53
CA ARG A 71 5.73 -6.89 4.84
C ARG A 71 5.81 -8.31 4.24
N ASN A 72 5.20 -9.27 4.93
CA ASN A 72 5.34 -10.69 4.58
C ASN A 72 4.89 -11.02 3.15
N ASP A 73 3.87 -10.32 2.65
CA ASP A 73 3.31 -10.47 1.30
C ASP A 73 3.97 -9.57 0.25
N ALA A 74 4.87 -8.67 0.65
CA ALA A 74 5.40 -7.65 -0.26
C ALA A 74 6.17 -8.25 -1.43
N ARG A 75 6.97 -9.28 -1.18
CA ARG A 75 7.74 -9.94 -2.24
C ARG A 75 6.81 -10.61 -3.26
N SER A 76 5.85 -11.41 -2.81
CA SER A 76 4.89 -12.08 -3.70
C SER A 76 4.03 -11.08 -4.48
N ALA A 77 3.62 -9.97 -3.84
CA ALA A 77 2.89 -8.90 -4.51
C ALA A 77 3.73 -8.24 -5.62
N VAL A 78 4.99 -7.90 -5.33
CA VAL A 78 5.92 -7.34 -6.33
C VAL A 78 6.11 -8.31 -7.48
N GLU A 79 6.34 -9.59 -7.21
CA GLU A 79 6.48 -10.63 -8.24
C GLU A 79 5.24 -10.69 -9.16
N ARG A 80 4.02 -10.65 -8.60
CA ARG A 80 2.76 -10.62 -9.39
C ARG A 80 2.63 -9.36 -10.25
N LEU A 81 3.04 -8.20 -9.73
CA LEU A 81 3.04 -6.94 -10.49
C LEU A 81 4.03 -6.98 -11.65
N LEU A 82 5.23 -7.51 -11.43
CA LEU A 82 6.24 -7.69 -12.48
C LEU A 82 5.78 -8.68 -13.56
N GLN A 83 5.22 -9.83 -13.18
CA GLN A 83 4.64 -10.80 -14.12
C GLN A 83 3.46 -10.21 -14.92
N SER A 84 2.77 -9.25 -14.31
CA SER A 84 1.72 -8.48 -14.95
C SER A 84 2.25 -7.40 -15.91
N GLY A 85 3.57 -7.23 -16.04
CA GLY A 85 4.18 -6.24 -16.94
C GLY A 85 4.26 -4.82 -16.35
N TYR A 86 4.04 -4.66 -15.04
CA TYR A 86 4.30 -3.39 -14.36
C TYR A 86 5.77 -3.28 -13.99
N ARG A 87 6.28 -2.05 -13.90
CA ARG A 87 7.60 -1.75 -13.33
C ARG A 87 7.41 -1.27 -11.90
N VAL A 88 8.11 -1.88 -10.95
CA VAL A 88 8.05 -1.54 -9.53
C VAL A 88 9.37 -0.93 -9.09
N TRP A 89 9.31 0.15 -8.33
CA TRP A 89 10.47 0.94 -7.92
C TRP A 89 10.33 1.36 -6.46
N VAL A 90 11.46 1.52 -5.78
CA VAL A 90 11.52 1.95 -4.37
C VAL A 90 12.16 3.33 -4.34
N LEU A 91 11.42 4.33 -3.84
CA LEU A 91 11.91 5.70 -3.65
C LEU A 91 11.97 6.00 -2.15
N SER A 92 13.15 6.19 -1.58
CA SER A 92 13.29 6.41 -0.14
C SER A 92 14.29 7.52 0.18
N GLY A 93 14.03 8.22 1.28
CA GLY A 93 14.99 9.16 1.89
C GLY A 93 16.03 8.47 2.77
N ASP A 94 15.91 7.16 2.97
CA ASP A 94 16.85 6.37 3.78
C ASP A 94 18.21 6.21 3.10
N LYS A 95 19.20 5.83 3.91
CA LYS A 95 20.56 5.52 3.45
C LYS A 95 20.57 4.38 2.42
N LYS A 96 21.50 4.49 1.47
CA LYS A 96 21.71 3.52 0.39
C LYS A 96 21.70 2.05 0.84
N SER A 97 22.46 1.71 1.89
CA SER A 97 22.52 0.33 2.40
C SER A 97 21.17 -0.25 2.83
N LYS A 98 20.28 0.58 3.37
CA LYS A 98 18.95 0.18 3.81
C LYS A 98 18.02 -0.02 2.63
N VAL A 99 18.06 0.89 1.65
CA VAL A 99 17.26 0.80 0.42
C VAL A 99 17.68 -0.39 -0.44
N GLU A 100 18.98 -0.65 -0.58
CA GLU A 100 19.49 -1.83 -1.28
C GLU A 100 19.06 -3.14 -0.61
N ALA A 101 19.10 -3.20 0.72
CA ALA A 101 18.63 -4.38 1.46
C ALA A 101 17.13 -4.60 1.29
N MET A 102 16.33 -3.53 1.31
CA MET A 102 14.89 -3.57 1.06
C MET A 102 14.58 -4.02 -0.37
N THR A 103 15.22 -3.41 -1.36
CA THR A 103 15.05 -3.71 -2.79
C THR A 103 15.35 -5.18 -3.08
N ARG A 104 16.48 -5.69 -2.56
CA ARG A 104 16.83 -7.13 -2.65
C ARG A 104 15.82 -8.03 -1.94
N SER A 105 15.31 -7.63 -0.77
CA SER A 105 14.29 -8.40 -0.05
C SER A 105 12.96 -8.50 -0.80
N LEU A 106 12.65 -7.50 -1.65
CA LEU A 106 11.50 -7.49 -2.55
C LEU A 106 11.72 -8.26 -3.86
N GLY A 107 12.95 -8.75 -4.12
CA GLY A 107 13.30 -9.41 -5.36
C GLY A 107 13.44 -8.47 -6.56
N LEU A 108 13.68 -7.17 -6.30
CA LEU A 108 13.89 -6.17 -7.35
C LEU A 108 15.37 -6.05 -7.72
N PRO A 109 15.68 -5.66 -8.97
CA PRO A 109 17.03 -5.26 -9.37
C PRO A 109 17.58 -4.10 -8.53
N ASP A 110 18.90 -4.04 -8.32
CA ASP A 110 19.51 -3.01 -7.48
C ASP A 110 19.29 -1.58 -8.03
N ASP A 111 19.17 -1.41 -9.35
CA ASP A 111 18.91 -0.13 -10.00
C ASP A 111 17.44 0.33 -9.85
N HIS A 112 16.56 -0.50 -9.28
CA HIS A 112 15.17 -0.14 -8.98
C HIS A 112 14.99 0.59 -7.64
N GLY A 113 16.05 0.67 -6.82
CA GLY A 113 16.04 1.34 -5.52
C GLY A 113 16.78 2.68 -5.54
N PHE A 114 16.07 3.77 -5.29
CA PHE A 114 16.66 5.10 -5.14
C PHE A 114 16.65 5.52 -3.66
N ALA A 115 17.85 5.80 -3.15
CA ALA A 115 18.10 6.15 -1.77
C ALA A 115 18.42 7.63 -1.61
N GLU A 116 18.38 8.11 -0.36
CA GLU A 116 18.75 9.47 0.03
C GLU A 116 17.99 10.55 -0.77
N MET A 117 16.78 10.23 -1.21
CA MET A 117 15.94 11.14 -2.00
C MET A 117 15.24 12.16 -1.11
N SER A 118 15.34 13.45 -1.46
CA SER A 118 14.47 14.49 -0.91
C SER A 118 13.02 14.34 -1.41
N PRO A 119 12.03 14.94 -0.73
CA PRO A 119 10.65 14.98 -1.22
C PRO A 119 10.52 15.50 -2.66
N ASP A 120 11.25 16.57 -3.00
CA ASP A 120 11.30 17.12 -4.37
C ASP A 120 11.91 16.14 -5.37
N ALA A 121 12.99 15.43 -4.99
CA ALA A 121 13.63 14.45 -5.85
C ALA A 121 12.68 13.28 -6.17
N LYS A 122 11.90 12.82 -5.18
CA LYS A 122 10.86 11.79 -5.40
C LYS A 122 9.80 12.28 -6.41
N ALA A 123 9.32 13.52 -6.25
CA ALA A 123 8.32 14.10 -7.14
C ALA A 123 8.84 14.30 -8.58
N ALA A 124 10.08 14.78 -8.72
CA ALA A 124 10.75 14.94 -10.01
C ALA A 124 10.94 13.59 -10.71
N TRP A 125 11.27 12.54 -9.95
CA TRP A 125 11.45 11.19 -10.49
C TRP A 125 10.16 10.64 -11.10
N ILE A 126 9.01 10.82 -10.43
CA ILE A 126 7.69 10.39 -10.96
C ILE A 126 7.33 11.17 -12.23
N SER A 127 7.74 12.44 -12.30
CA SER A 127 7.44 13.34 -13.42
C SER A 127 8.41 13.19 -14.60
N ARG A 128 9.40 12.28 -14.51
CA ARG A 128 10.41 12.09 -15.56
C ARG A 128 9.76 11.56 -16.85
N GLU A 129 10.14 12.15 -17.98
CA GLU A 129 9.67 11.70 -19.28
C GLU A 129 9.98 10.21 -19.52
N GLY A 130 9.03 9.49 -20.16
CA GLY A 130 9.15 8.06 -20.45
C GLY A 130 8.78 7.12 -19.29
N PHE A 131 8.49 7.63 -18.10
CA PHE A 131 8.05 6.79 -16.99
C PHE A 131 6.57 6.39 -17.10
N GLY A 132 5.74 7.30 -17.63
CA GLY A 132 4.31 7.10 -17.84
C GLY A 132 3.48 7.31 -16.57
N PRO A 133 2.16 7.07 -16.63
CA PRO A 133 1.29 7.24 -15.48
C PRO A 133 1.62 6.23 -14.35
N ALA A 134 2.01 6.74 -13.19
CA ALA A 134 2.40 5.92 -12.04
C ALA A 134 1.31 5.86 -10.96
N LEU A 135 1.30 4.73 -10.23
CA LEU A 135 0.69 4.62 -8.91
C LEU A 135 1.78 4.88 -7.87
N MET A 136 1.58 5.88 -7.01
CA MET A 136 2.43 6.10 -5.84
C MET A 136 1.79 5.47 -4.61
N ILE A 137 2.60 4.73 -3.86
CA ILE A 137 2.25 4.20 -2.55
C ILE A 137 3.20 4.84 -1.53
N GLY A 138 2.65 5.55 -0.56
CA GLY A 138 3.40 6.22 0.49
C GLY A 138 2.54 6.34 1.74
N ASP A 139 3.15 6.72 2.86
CA ASP A 139 2.47 6.76 4.16
C ASP A 139 2.71 8.05 4.96
N GLY A 140 3.63 8.90 4.52
CA GLY A 140 4.11 10.03 5.31
C GLY A 140 4.22 11.35 4.55
N ALA A 141 4.51 12.41 5.31
CA ALA A 141 4.68 13.76 4.79
C ALA A 141 5.79 13.87 3.73
N ASN A 142 6.85 13.07 3.85
CA ASN A 142 7.96 13.04 2.90
C ASN A 142 7.56 12.52 1.51
N ASP A 143 6.40 11.90 1.37
CA ASP A 143 5.89 11.41 0.09
C ASP A 143 4.85 12.34 -0.52
N ALA A 144 4.37 13.36 0.19
CA ALA A 144 3.24 14.20 -0.24
C ALA A 144 3.45 14.84 -1.62
N LEU A 145 4.62 15.42 -1.88
CA LEU A 145 4.94 16.02 -3.19
C LEU A 145 4.94 14.98 -4.31
N ALA A 146 5.48 13.80 -4.05
CA ALA A 146 5.49 12.70 -5.01
C ALA A 146 4.08 12.14 -5.24
N PHE A 147 3.29 12.08 -4.18
CA PHE A 147 1.89 11.68 -4.19
C PHE A 147 1.06 12.57 -5.13
N GLU A 148 1.23 13.90 -5.04
CA GLU A 148 0.53 14.86 -5.90
C GLU A 148 0.86 14.73 -7.40
N ARG A 149 2.04 14.21 -7.74
CA ARG A 149 2.44 14.01 -9.15
C ARG A 149 2.04 12.67 -9.73
N ALA A 150 1.66 11.73 -8.88
CA ALA A 150 1.22 10.42 -9.32
C ALA A 150 -0.19 10.49 -9.94
N ARG A 151 -0.43 9.66 -10.96
CA ARG A 151 -1.78 9.56 -11.57
C ARG A 151 -2.75 8.85 -10.64
N CYS A 152 -2.24 7.89 -9.88
CA CYS A 152 -3.01 7.18 -8.88
C CYS A 152 -2.23 7.13 -7.58
N ARG A 153 -2.95 7.17 -6.47
CA ARG A 153 -2.40 7.42 -5.15
C ARG A 153 -3.02 6.46 -4.15
N ALA A 154 -2.20 5.73 -3.41
CA ALA A 154 -2.64 4.80 -2.40
C ALA A 154 -1.84 4.93 -1.11
N THR A 155 -2.50 4.81 0.03
CA THR A 155 -1.85 4.87 1.33
C THR A 155 -2.39 3.76 2.25
N PRO A 156 -1.55 3.15 3.09
CA PRO A 156 -2.04 2.31 4.17
C PRO A 156 -2.86 3.17 5.16
N VAL A 157 -3.89 2.58 5.75
CA VAL A 157 -4.60 3.17 6.89
C VAL A 157 -3.69 3.07 8.11
N LEU A 158 -3.19 4.21 8.59
CA LEU A 158 -2.29 4.28 9.75
C LEU A 158 -2.91 5.01 10.94
N GLY A 159 -4.11 5.59 10.78
CA GLY A 159 -4.85 6.27 11.86
C GLY A 159 -4.32 7.66 12.22
N GLN A 160 -3.14 8.03 11.73
CA GLN A 160 -2.51 9.35 11.84
C GLN A 160 -1.87 9.80 10.50
N GLY A 161 -2.26 9.19 9.38
CA GLY A 161 -1.60 9.41 8.09
C GLY A 161 -1.95 10.77 7.44
N LEU A 162 -0.93 11.57 7.11
CA LEU A 162 -1.12 12.86 6.43
C LEU A 162 -1.67 12.72 5.01
N LEU A 163 -1.34 11.60 4.35
CA LEU A 163 -1.73 11.35 2.96
C LEU A 163 -3.17 10.87 2.82
N GLU A 164 -3.86 10.61 3.94
CA GLU A 164 -5.16 9.98 3.86
C GLU A 164 -6.14 10.85 3.06
N GLY A 165 -6.24 12.16 3.33
CA GLY A 165 -7.14 13.06 2.59
C GLY A 165 -6.86 13.23 1.09
N GLN A 166 -5.73 12.75 0.57
CA GLN A 166 -5.33 12.90 -0.83
C GLN A 166 -5.33 11.58 -1.62
N ALA A 167 -5.51 10.44 -0.96
CA ALA A 167 -5.41 9.13 -1.59
C ALA A 167 -6.68 8.79 -2.41
N ASP A 168 -6.50 8.10 -3.54
CA ASP A 168 -7.63 7.61 -4.32
C ASP A 168 -8.23 6.33 -3.71
N TYR A 169 -7.41 5.56 -2.99
CA TYR A 169 -7.86 4.41 -2.18
C TYR A 169 -6.92 4.10 -1.01
N TYR A 170 -7.47 3.38 -0.03
CA TYR A 170 -6.76 2.95 1.18
C TYR A 170 -6.73 1.43 1.27
N PHE A 171 -5.69 0.92 1.94
CA PHE A 171 -5.61 -0.49 2.30
C PHE A 171 -5.25 -0.64 3.79
N LEU A 172 -5.63 -1.76 4.39
CA LEU A 172 -5.52 -1.98 5.84
C LEU A 172 -4.10 -1.98 6.40
N GLY A 173 -3.07 -1.82 5.57
CA GLY A 173 -1.69 -1.73 6.03
C GLY A 173 -1.24 -2.97 6.81
N ARG A 174 -1.76 -4.16 6.49
CA ARG A 174 -1.18 -5.46 6.91
C ARG A 174 -0.21 -6.00 5.86
N GLY A 175 -0.47 -5.65 4.61
CA GLY A 175 0.26 -6.08 3.43
C GLY A 175 0.08 -5.08 2.29
N ILE A 176 0.59 -5.41 1.11
CA ILE A 176 0.37 -4.67 -0.14
C ILE A 176 -0.43 -5.47 -1.19
N ASP A 177 -0.86 -6.69 -0.87
CA ASP A 177 -1.64 -7.54 -1.77
C ASP A 177 -2.92 -6.88 -2.30
N GLY A 178 -3.58 -6.04 -1.49
CA GLY A 178 -4.77 -5.29 -1.94
C GLY A 178 -4.51 -4.39 -3.15
N VAL A 179 -3.27 -3.93 -3.34
CA VAL A 179 -2.88 -3.19 -4.55
C VAL A 179 -2.95 -4.10 -5.78
N CYS A 180 -2.46 -5.34 -5.66
CA CYS A 180 -2.50 -6.31 -6.76
C CYS A 180 -3.96 -6.63 -7.15
N GLU A 181 -4.84 -6.83 -6.17
CA GLU A 181 -6.26 -7.10 -6.40
C GLU A 181 -6.94 -5.97 -7.18
N VAL A 182 -6.63 -4.71 -6.85
CA VAL A 182 -7.17 -3.54 -7.59
C VAL A 182 -6.75 -3.56 -9.05
N PHE A 183 -5.49 -3.88 -9.35
CA PHE A 183 -5.01 -3.98 -10.73
C PHE A 183 -5.66 -5.13 -11.50
N GLU A 184 -5.82 -6.29 -10.87
CA GLU A 184 -6.51 -7.45 -11.45
C GLU A 184 -7.99 -7.12 -11.77
N LEU A 185 -8.69 -6.52 -10.82
CA LEU A 185 -10.08 -6.06 -11.01
C LEU A 185 -10.20 -5.06 -12.15
N THR A 186 -9.25 -4.13 -12.26
CA THR A 186 -9.23 -3.12 -13.32
C THR A 186 -9.06 -3.76 -14.71
N ARG A 187 -8.22 -4.80 -14.83
CA ARG A 187 -8.05 -5.55 -16.09
C ARG A 187 -9.32 -6.27 -16.51
N VAL A 188 -9.96 -6.95 -15.56
CA VAL A 188 -11.24 -7.62 -15.79
C VAL A 188 -12.29 -6.60 -16.25
N ARG A 189 -12.42 -5.48 -15.54
CA ARG A 189 -13.37 -4.41 -15.88
C ARG A 189 -13.12 -3.84 -17.26
N ARG A 190 -11.86 -3.58 -17.63
CA ARG A 190 -11.51 -3.09 -18.97
C ARG A 190 -11.95 -4.06 -20.07
N SER A 191 -11.74 -5.35 -19.86
CA SER A 191 -12.17 -6.38 -20.81
C SER A 191 -13.70 -6.41 -20.97
N VAL A 192 -14.45 -6.29 -19.87
CA VAL A 192 -15.93 -6.22 -19.93
C VAL A 192 -16.40 -4.95 -20.64
N LEU A 193 -15.78 -3.79 -20.36
CA LEU A 193 -16.12 -2.53 -21.01
C LEU A 193 -15.91 -2.59 -22.53
N LEU A 194 -14.81 -3.19 -23.00
CA LEU A 194 -14.55 -3.37 -24.43
C LEU A 194 -15.58 -4.27 -25.10
N GLN A 195 -16.04 -5.33 -24.41
CA GLN A 195 -17.11 -6.20 -24.91
C GLN A 195 -18.43 -5.46 -25.01
N LEU A 196 -18.80 -4.70 -23.97
CA LEU A 196 -20.04 -3.90 -23.98
C LEU A 196 -20.01 -2.87 -25.12
N PHE A 197 -18.88 -2.19 -25.30
CA PHE A 197 -18.71 -1.25 -26.41
C PHE A 197 -18.91 -1.94 -27.77
N GLY A 198 -18.35 -3.14 -27.95
CA GLY A 198 -18.55 -3.93 -29.17
C GLY A 198 -20.02 -4.32 -29.41
N ILE A 199 -20.73 -4.76 -28.36
CA ILE A 199 -22.16 -5.11 -28.44
C ILE A 199 -22.98 -3.87 -28.83
N THR A 200 -22.78 -2.74 -28.13
CA THR A 200 -23.52 -1.50 -28.39
C THR A 200 -23.25 -0.98 -29.80
N LEU A 201 -22.00 -1.02 -30.26
CA LEU A 201 -21.65 -0.58 -31.61
C LEU A 201 -22.31 -1.44 -32.68
N THR A 202 -22.27 -2.77 -32.52
CA THR A 202 -22.88 -3.73 -33.45
C THR A 202 -24.40 -3.54 -33.52
N TYR A 203 -25.03 -3.42 -32.35
CA TYR A 203 -26.45 -3.17 -32.23
C TYR A 203 -26.86 -1.86 -32.93
N ASN A 204 -26.15 -0.76 -32.66
CA ASN A 204 -26.45 0.54 -33.28
C ASN A 204 -26.24 0.51 -34.79
N ALA A 205 -25.17 -0.12 -35.27
CA ALA A 205 -24.91 -0.27 -36.70
C ALA A 205 -26.03 -1.06 -37.40
N ALA A 206 -26.52 -2.15 -36.78
CA ALA A 206 -27.64 -2.93 -37.30
C ALA A 206 -28.94 -2.11 -37.34
N ALA A 207 -29.24 -1.37 -36.27
CA ALA A 207 -30.42 -0.51 -36.20
C ALA A 207 -30.41 0.58 -37.30
N VAL A 208 -29.28 1.26 -37.48
CA VAL A 208 -29.10 2.27 -38.53
C VAL A 208 -29.23 1.65 -39.93
N SER A 209 -28.61 0.50 -40.16
CA SER A 209 -28.69 -0.21 -41.45
C SER A 209 -30.14 -0.59 -41.80
N MET A 210 -30.90 -1.05 -40.81
CA MET A 210 -32.31 -1.38 -40.95
C MET A 210 -33.18 -0.14 -41.22
N ALA A 211 -32.86 0.99 -40.60
CA ALA A 211 -33.53 2.26 -40.87
C ALA A 211 -33.28 2.74 -42.31
N LEU A 212 -32.03 2.67 -42.79
CA LEU A 212 -31.66 3.02 -44.15
C LEU A 212 -32.30 2.10 -45.20
N ALA A 213 -32.49 0.81 -44.87
CA ALA A 213 -33.21 -0.15 -45.71
C ALA A 213 -34.74 0.05 -45.73
N GLY A 214 -35.28 1.00 -44.94
CA GLY A 214 -36.72 1.25 -44.83
C GLY A 214 -37.48 0.20 -44.01
N TRP A 215 -36.78 -0.67 -43.28
CA TRP A 215 -37.37 -1.75 -42.49
C TRP A 215 -37.71 -1.34 -41.04
N MET A 216 -37.42 -0.10 -40.66
CA MET A 216 -37.64 0.39 -39.31
C MET A 216 -39.06 0.97 -39.15
N SER A 217 -39.92 0.24 -38.44
CA SER A 217 -41.25 0.72 -38.03
C SER A 217 -41.26 1.24 -36.59
N PRO A 218 -42.25 2.07 -36.19
CA PRO A 218 -42.38 2.55 -34.80
C PRO A 218 -42.43 1.43 -33.75
N LEU A 219 -43.03 0.29 -34.09
CA LEU A 219 -43.09 -0.90 -33.23
C LEU A 219 -41.69 -1.51 -33.02
N VAL A 220 -40.89 -1.60 -34.08
CA VAL A 220 -39.53 -2.15 -34.03
C VAL A 220 -38.61 -1.25 -33.20
N ALA A 221 -38.72 0.08 -33.34
CA ALA A 221 -37.99 1.03 -32.50
C ALA A 221 -38.35 0.90 -31.02
N ALA A 222 -39.64 0.72 -30.68
CA ALA A 222 -40.13 0.57 -29.32
C ALA A 222 -39.62 -0.70 -28.61
N VAL A 223 -39.38 -1.79 -29.35
CA VAL A 223 -38.81 -3.04 -28.81
C VAL A 223 -37.30 -2.95 -28.66
N LEU A 224 -36.62 -2.36 -29.65
CA LEU A 224 -35.16 -2.22 -29.68
C LEU A 224 -34.63 -1.40 -28.49
N MET A 225 -35.30 -0.29 -28.16
CA MET A 225 -34.87 0.64 -27.12
C MET A 225 -34.68 -0.02 -25.73
N PRO A 226 -35.65 -0.75 -25.15
CA PRO A 226 -35.46 -1.46 -23.88
C PRO A 226 -34.54 -2.69 -23.98
N LEU A 227 -34.50 -3.37 -25.14
CA LEU A 227 -33.68 -4.56 -25.35
C LEU A 227 -32.18 -4.27 -25.18
N SER A 228 -31.72 -3.12 -25.66
CA SER A 228 -30.32 -2.68 -25.53
C SER A 228 -29.89 -2.54 -24.07
N SER A 229 -30.75 -1.99 -23.21
CA SER A 229 -30.48 -1.80 -21.78
C SER A 229 -30.45 -3.15 -21.05
N ILE A 230 -31.40 -4.03 -21.34
CA ILE A 230 -31.46 -5.39 -20.76
C ILE A 230 -30.19 -6.18 -21.13
N VAL A 231 -29.80 -6.21 -22.40
CA VAL A 231 -28.60 -6.92 -22.85
C VAL A 231 -27.35 -6.37 -22.17
N THR A 232 -27.21 -5.04 -22.10
CA THR A 232 -26.03 -4.38 -21.49
C THR A 232 -25.94 -4.67 -19.99
N VAL A 233 -27.05 -4.56 -19.26
CA VAL A 233 -27.10 -4.81 -17.81
C VAL A 233 -26.94 -6.29 -17.49
N SER A 234 -27.58 -7.19 -18.23
CA SER A 234 -27.43 -8.64 -18.07
C SER A 234 -26.01 -9.09 -18.36
N TRP A 235 -25.38 -8.59 -19.43
CA TRP A 235 -24.00 -8.91 -19.77
C TRP A 235 -23.02 -8.40 -18.72
N ALA A 236 -23.17 -7.15 -18.26
CA ALA A 236 -22.33 -6.58 -17.21
C ALA A 236 -22.44 -7.40 -15.90
N SER A 237 -23.66 -7.76 -15.51
CA SER A 237 -23.94 -8.52 -14.28
C SER A 237 -23.40 -9.95 -14.35
N PHE A 238 -23.53 -10.62 -15.50
CA PHE A 238 -23.05 -11.99 -15.68
C PHE A 238 -21.52 -12.05 -15.77
N SER A 239 -20.92 -11.14 -16.53
CA SER A 239 -19.47 -11.07 -16.73
C SER A 239 -18.71 -10.71 -15.46
N GLY A 240 -19.32 -9.88 -14.59
CA GLY A 240 -18.76 -9.54 -13.27
C GLY A 240 -18.74 -10.74 -12.30
N ARG A 241 -19.75 -11.62 -12.34
CA ARG A 241 -19.85 -12.80 -11.45
C ARG A 241 -18.98 -13.98 -11.88
N PHE A 242 -18.69 -14.12 -13.17
CA PHE A 242 -17.92 -15.27 -13.69
C PHE A 242 -16.41 -15.14 -13.42
N ARG A 243 -15.87 -13.90 -13.38
CA ARG A 243 -14.43 -13.66 -13.16
C ARG A 243 -14.03 -13.44 -11.70
N SER A 244 -14.94 -13.05 -10.82
CA SER A 244 -14.66 -13.01 -9.37
C SER A 244 -14.51 -14.39 -8.74
N ARG A 245 -15.15 -15.43 -9.31
CA ARG A 245 -14.94 -16.83 -8.87
C ARG A 245 -13.61 -17.42 -9.32
N VAL A 246 -13.06 -16.98 -10.46
CA VAL A 246 -11.83 -17.56 -11.01
C VAL A 246 -10.56 -17.04 -10.32
N SER A 247 -10.56 -15.83 -9.74
CA SER A 247 -9.38 -15.35 -8.98
C SER A 247 -9.34 -15.91 -7.54
N ILE A 248 -10.49 -16.14 -6.90
CA ILE A 248 -10.55 -16.70 -5.54
C ILE A 248 -10.20 -18.20 -5.51
N GLN A 249 -10.35 -18.91 -6.63
CA GLN A 249 -10.10 -20.36 -6.69
C GLN A 249 -8.67 -20.74 -7.13
N ARG A 250 -7.79 -19.74 -7.36
CA ARG A 250 -6.38 -19.94 -7.73
C ARG A 250 -5.36 -19.42 -6.70
N SER A 251 -5.82 -18.91 -5.55
CA SER A 251 -4.96 -18.55 -4.40
C SER A 251 -4.82 -19.70 -3.42
#